data_AF-A0A2V5Q5E0-F1
#
_entry.id   AF-A0A2V5Q5E0-F1
#
_cell.length_a   1.000
_cell.length_b   1.000
_cell.length_c   1.000
_cell.angle_alpha   90.00
_cell.angle_beta   90.00
_cell.angle_gamma   90.00
#
_symmetry.space_group_name_H-M   'P 1'
#
loop_
_entity.id
_entity.type
_entity.pdbx_description
1 polymer ?
#
loop_
_entity_poly.entity_id
_entity_poly.type
_entity_poly.pdbx_seq_one_letter_code
_entity_poly.pdbx_strand_id
1 'polypeptide(L)'
;MIEVDPAKQEIRVQPDNGGRRVLLYDRTATRVVYHGWSYAPEQLESGDLIAFRTGPRRSDDIETIRIETPVQTRTGPIGARRDPLPPRSDVVEGTVERIEYDTGVFDVRPRTGRMVTVSVPYNARPADVDNFRRLRRGDYVRVEGRFTNPDNLQLQAFLSPR
;
A
#
# COMPACT_ATOMS: atom_id res chain seq x y z
N MET A 1 -12.45 -5.74 -12.84
CA MET A 1 -12.11 -4.44 -12.20
C MET A 1 -12.50 -4.50 -10.73
N ILE A 2 -11.73 -3.89 -9.82
CA ILE A 2 -12.05 -3.84 -8.39
C ILE A 2 -12.32 -2.42 -7.88
N GLU A 3 -13.04 -2.31 -6.77
CA GLU A 3 -13.22 -1.09 -5.98
C GLU A 3 -13.04 -1.46 -4.50
N VAL A 4 -12.17 -0.73 -3.79
CA VAL A 4 -11.85 -1.00 -2.38
C VAL A 4 -12.54 0.03 -1.49
N ASP A 5 -13.23 -0.43 -0.46
CA ASP A 5 -13.86 0.40 0.58
C ASP A 5 -13.23 0.06 1.95
N PRO A 6 -12.15 0.74 2.34
CA PRO A 6 -11.42 0.41 3.57
C PRO A 6 -12.22 0.67 4.85
N ALA A 7 -13.21 1.56 4.79
CA ALA A 7 -14.07 1.89 5.92
C ALA A 7 -15.01 0.73 6.27
N LYS A 8 -15.45 -0.01 5.25
CA LYS A 8 -16.34 -1.17 5.40
C LYS A 8 -15.62 -2.51 5.39
N GLN A 9 -14.31 -2.52 5.13
CA GLN A 9 -13.54 -3.74 4.92
C GLN A 9 -14.08 -4.58 3.75
N GLU A 10 -14.52 -3.89 2.70
CA GLU A 10 -15.13 -4.49 1.52
C GLU A 10 -14.25 -4.31 0.28
N ILE A 11 -14.21 -5.32 -0.57
CA ILE A 11 -13.66 -5.25 -1.92
C ILE A 11 -14.77 -5.66 -2.88
N ARG A 12 -15.20 -4.73 -3.73
CA ARG A 12 -16.16 -5.01 -4.79
C ARG A 12 -15.39 -5.45 -6.02
N VAL A 13 -15.60 -6.68 -6.46
CA VAL A 13 -14.98 -7.22 -7.66
C VAL A 13 -16.00 -7.33 -8.77
N GLN A 14 -15.60 -6.95 -9.98
CA GLN A 14 -16.34 -7.20 -11.20
C GLN A 14 -15.46 -8.10 -12.08
N PRO A 15 -15.71 -9.41 -12.11
CA PRO A 15 -15.07 -10.34 -13.05
C PRO A 15 -15.59 -10.08 -14.46
N ASP A 16 -14.85 -10.56 -15.45
CA ASP A 16 -15.14 -10.33 -16.88
C ASP A 16 -16.48 -10.94 -17.33
N ASN A 17 -17.03 -11.88 -16.53
CA ASN A 17 -18.36 -12.44 -16.73
C ASN A 17 -19.52 -11.53 -16.29
N GLY A 18 -19.23 -10.29 -15.86
CA GLY A 18 -20.21 -9.22 -15.68
C GLY A 18 -20.90 -9.14 -14.30
N GLY A 19 -20.70 -10.12 -13.41
CA GLY A 19 -21.34 -10.14 -12.10
C GLY A 19 -20.56 -9.36 -11.04
N ARG A 20 -21.11 -8.29 -10.45
CA ARG A 20 -20.49 -7.65 -9.28
C ARG A 20 -20.61 -8.54 -8.04
N ARG A 21 -19.50 -8.77 -7.36
CA ARG A 21 -19.45 -9.49 -6.08
C ARG A 21 -18.81 -8.60 -5.02
N VAL A 22 -19.42 -8.55 -3.85
CA VAL A 22 -18.80 -7.93 -2.66
C VAL A 22 -18.08 -9.03 -1.92
N LEU A 23 -16.81 -8.76 -1.61
CA LEU A 23 -15.97 -9.63 -0.83
C LEU A 23 -15.58 -8.90 0.45
N LEU A 24 -15.57 -9.62 1.56
CA LEU A 24 -15.13 -9.12 2.84
C LEU A 24 -13.64 -9.45 3.01
N TYR A 25 -12.89 -8.55 3.61
CA TYR A 25 -11.51 -8.80 3.97
C TYR A 25 -11.29 -8.56 5.46
N ASP A 26 -10.39 -9.33 6.05
CA ASP A 26 -9.92 -9.13 7.40
C ASP A 26 -8.57 -8.42 7.33
N ARG A 27 -8.42 -7.30 8.06
CA ARG A 27 -7.19 -6.48 8.04
C ARG A 27 -5.95 -7.24 8.50
N THR A 28 -6.13 -8.29 9.30
CA THR A 28 -5.06 -9.07 9.92
C THR A 28 -4.86 -10.43 9.25
N ALA A 29 -5.92 -11.04 8.73
CA ALA A 29 -5.86 -12.36 8.13
C ALA A 29 -5.76 -12.34 6.61
N THR A 30 -6.37 -11.35 5.93
CA THR A 30 -6.30 -11.24 4.47
C THR A 30 -4.95 -10.70 4.05
N ARG A 31 -4.29 -11.41 3.14
CA ARG A 31 -2.97 -11.00 2.61
C ARG A 31 -3.06 -10.66 1.13
N VAL A 32 -2.49 -9.52 0.76
CA VAL A 32 -2.30 -9.13 -0.63
C VAL A 32 -0.89 -9.53 -1.04
N VAL A 33 -0.74 -10.21 -2.17
CA VAL A 33 0.53 -10.71 -2.66
C VAL A 33 0.83 -10.09 -4.01
N TYR A 34 1.99 -9.47 -4.13
CA TYR A 34 2.49 -8.93 -5.39
C TYR A 34 4.01 -9.13 -5.50
N HIS A 35 4.47 -9.72 -6.61
CA HIS A 35 5.87 -10.09 -6.83
C HIS A 35 6.56 -10.81 -5.64
N GLY A 36 5.81 -11.67 -4.94
CA GLY A 36 6.33 -12.46 -3.80
C GLY A 36 6.33 -11.72 -2.46
N TRP A 37 5.86 -10.48 -2.40
CA TRP A 37 5.72 -9.69 -1.17
C TRP A 37 4.30 -9.73 -0.65
N SER A 38 4.15 -9.72 0.68
CA SER A 38 2.85 -9.58 1.34
C SER A 38 2.61 -8.11 1.71
N TYR A 39 1.39 -7.67 1.46
CA TYR A 39 0.91 -6.31 1.66
C TYR A 39 -0.43 -6.34 2.38
N ALA A 40 -0.75 -5.24 3.04
CA ALA A 40 -2.04 -5.08 3.71
C ALA A 40 -3.16 -4.85 2.67
N PRO A 41 -4.39 -5.34 2.91
CA PRO A 41 -5.53 -5.08 2.04
C PRO A 41 -5.80 -3.60 1.76
N GLU A 42 -5.52 -2.73 2.73
CA GLU A 42 -5.66 -1.27 2.61
C GLU A 42 -4.75 -0.65 1.55
N GLN A 43 -3.74 -1.39 1.10
CA GLN A 43 -2.82 -0.91 0.07
C GLN A 43 -3.34 -1.17 -1.34
N LEU A 44 -4.36 -2.01 -1.55
CA LEU A 44 -4.96 -2.24 -2.87
C LEU A 44 -5.56 -0.95 -3.45
N GLU A 45 -5.42 -0.78 -4.75
CA GLU A 45 -6.01 0.36 -5.45
C GLU A 45 -7.24 -0.07 -6.26
N SER A 46 -8.27 0.78 -6.21
CA SER A 46 -9.43 0.64 -7.09
C SER A 46 -8.97 0.66 -8.55
N GLY A 47 -9.35 -0.37 -9.29
CA GLY A 47 -8.95 -0.57 -10.67
C GLY A 47 -8.04 -1.77 -10.87
N ASP A 48 -7.27 -2.23 -9.87
CA ASP A 48 -6.34 -3.37 -9.98
C ASP A 48 -7.00 -4.64 -10.56
N LEU A 49 -6.24 -5.40 -11.35
CA LEU A 49 -6.61 -6.77 -11.72
C LEU A 49 -5.99 -7.72 -10.71
N ILE A 50 -6.85 -8.52 -10.10
CA ILE A 50 -6.48 -9.42 -9.03
C ILE A 50 -7.02 -10.82 -9.31
N ALA A 51 -6.27 -11.83 -8.89
CA ALA A 51 -6.78 -13.15 -8.59
C ALA A 51 -6.99 -13.24 -7.07
N PHE A 52 -8.04 -13.89 -6.60
CA PHE A 52 -8.27 -14.04 -5.17
C PHE A 52 -8.72 -15.46 -4.83
N ARG A 53 -8.45 -15.87 -3.59
CA ARG A 53 -8.88 -17.15 -3.04
C ARG A 53 -9.77 -16.89 -1.83
N THR A 54 -10.98 -17.42 -1.86
CA THR A 54 -11.91 -17.44 -0.73
C THR A 54 -11.67 -18.70 0.11
N GLY A 55 -11.87 -18.60 1.42
CA GLY A 55 -11.70 -19.74 2.33
C GLY A 55 -12.65 -20.92 2.04
N PRO A 56 -12.35 -22.13 2.54
CA PRO A 56 -13.09 -23.36 2.24
C PRO A 56 -14.53 -23.37 2.76
N ARG A 57 -14.92 -22.43 3.64
CA ARG A 57 -16.23 -22.39 4.30
C ARG A 57 -17.22 -21.40 3.69
N ARG A 58 -17.35 -21.33 2.36
CA ARG A 58 -18.45 -20.59 1.68
C ARG A 58 -18.68 -19.15 2.18
N SER A 59 -17.73 -18.52 2.87
CA SER A 59 -17.86 -17.14 3.32
C SER A 59 -17.33 -16.23 2.23
N ASP A 60 -17.88 -15.03 2.15
CA ASP A 60 -17.36 -13.97 1.28
C ASP A 60 -16.02 -13.42 1.79
N ASP A 61 -15.38 -14.08 2.77
CA ASP A 61 -14.09 -13.71 3.32
C ASP A 61 -12.95 -14.14 2.39
N ILE A 62 -12.14 -13.16 2.00
CA ILE A 62 -10.95 -13.39 1.20
C ILE A 62 -9.79 -13.81 2.09
N GLU A 63 -9.14 -14.91 1.74
CA GLU A 63 -7.92 -15.37 2.40
C GLU A 63 -6.68 -14.74 1.75
N THR A 64 -6.60 -14.77 0.43
CA THR A 64 -5.44 -14.26 -0.31
C THR A 64 -5.87 -13.53 -1.56
N ILE A 65 -5.29 -12.35 -1.78
CA ILE A 65 -5.40 -11.57 -3.00
C ILE A 65 -4.04 -11.59 -3.67
N ARG A 66 -3.98 -11.88 -4.96
CA ARG A 66 -2.78 -11.76 -5.79
C ARG A 66 -3.03 -10.69 -6.82
N ILE A 67 -2.18 -9.67 -6.85
CA ILE A 67 -2.25 -8.63 -7.89
C ILE A 67 -1.63 -9.21 -9.17
N GLU A 68 -2.41 -9.23 -10.25
CA GLU A 68 -1.98 -9.69 -11.58
C GLU A 68 -1.55 -8.51 -12.45
N THR A 69 -2.29 -7.40 -12.39
CA THR A 69 -1.94 -6.18 -13.13
C THR A 69 -2.35 -4.94 -12.35
N PRO A 70 -1.38 -4.13 -11.88
CA PRO A 70 -1.68 -2.85 -11.26
C PRO A 70 -2.46 -1.90 -12.20
N VAL A 71 -3.28 -1.03 -11.64
CA VAL A 71 -3.99 0.01 -12.43
C VAL A 71 -3.00 1.01 -13.06
N GLN A 72 -1.88 1.27 -12.41
CA GLN A 72 -0.89 2.26 -12.86
C GLN A 72 -0.07 1.76 -14.06
N THR A 73 0.07 0.45 -14.26
CA THR A 73 0.75 -0.11 -15.46
C THR A 73 -0.14 -0.13 -16.69
N ARG A 74 -1.46 -0.10 -16.52
CA ARG A 74 -2.43 0.01 -17.64
C ARG A 74 -2.61 1.44 -18.11
N THR A 75 -2.39 2.37 -17.20
CA THR A 75 -2.29 3.79 -17.50
C THR A 75 -0.85 4.06 -17.94
N GLY A 76 -0.51 3.80 -19.21
CA GLY A 76 0.78 4.22 -19.78
C GLY A 76 1.04 5.72 -19.51
N PRO A 77 2.30 6.21 -19.65
CA PRO A 77 2.68 7.54 -19.18
C PRO A 77 1.78 8.61 -19.79
N ILE A 78 0.77 9.07 -19.03
CA ILE A 78 -0.09 10.16 -19.45
C ILE A 78 0.75 11.41 -19.29
N GLY A 79 1.24 11.91 -20.42
CA GLY A 79 1.94 13.18 -20.51
C GLY A 79 1.16 14.29 -19.80
N ALA A 80 1.90 15.05 -19.00
CA ALA A 80 1.64 16.42 -18.55
C ALA A 80 0.20 16.93 -18.79
N ARG A 81 -0.76 16.48 -17.99
CA ARG A 81 -1.92 17.32 -17.70
C ARG A 81 -1.50 18.28 -16.59
N ARG A 82 -1.70 19.59 -16.82
CA ARG A 82 -1.71 20.58 -15.76
C ARG A 82 -2.89 20.27 -14.85
N ASP A 83 -2.70 19.31 -13.96
CA ASP A 83 -3.60 19.09 -12.83
C ASP A 83 -3.33 20.16 -11.77
N PRO A 84 -4.35 20.56 -10.97
CA PRO A 84 -4.18 21.48 -9.86
C PRO A 84 -3.04 20.97 -8.97
N LEU A 85 -2.26 21.89 -8.35
CA LEU A 85 -1.09 21.56 -7.52
C LEU A 85 -1.26 20.19 -6.86
N PRO A 86 -0.35 19.22 -7.09
CA PRO A 86 -0.50 17.90 -6.52
C PRO A 86 -0.76 18.07 -5.01
N PRO A 87 -1.80 17.42 -4.47
CA PRO A 87 -2.11 17.48 -3.04
C PRO A 87 -0.81 17.33 -2.27
N ARG A 88 -0.49 18.33 -1.44
CA ARG A 88 0.82 18.49 -0.82
C ARG A 88 1.22 17.17 -0.18
N SER A 89 2.26 16.55 -0.71
CA SER A 89 2.86 15.41 -0.06
C SER A 89 3.45 15.88 1.26
N ASP A 90 3.22 15.11 2.31
CA ASP A 90 3.78 15.37 3.62
C ASP A 90 5.17 14.75 3.69
N VAL A 91 6.08 15.47 4.36
CA VAL A 91 7.45 15.00 4.57
C VAL A 91 7.60 14.61 6.02
N VAL A 92 8.04 13.36 6.24
CA VAL A 92 8.38 12.85 7.56
C VAL A 92 9.87 12.57 7.59
N GLU A 93 10.53 13.11 8.61
CA GLU A 93 11.95 12.89 8.84
C GLU A 93 12.19 12.45 10.27
N GLY A 94 13.12 11.51 10.46
CA GLY A 94 13.39 10.97 11.77
C GLY A 94 14.20 9.69 11.75
N THR A 95 14.25 9.04 12.91
CA THR A 95 14.99 7.80 13.11
C THR A 95 14.05 6.61 13.01
N VAL A 96 14.46 5.56 12.30
CA VAL A 96 13.64 4.34 12.23
C VAL A 96 13.78 3.56 13.53
N GLU A 97 12.65 3.27 14.17
CA GLU A 97 12.57 2.53 15.43
C GLU A 97 12.26 1.05 15.22
N ARG A 98 11.44 0.74 14.23
CA ARG A 98 10.97 -0.63 13.94
C ARG A 98 10.83 -0.82 12.43
N ILE A 99 11.08 -2.03 11.96
CA ILE A 99 10.88 -2.42 10.57
C ILE A 99 10.22 -3.79 10.53
N GLU A 100 9.19 -3.91 9.71
CA GLU A 100 8.49 -5.14 9.40
C GLU A 100 8.61 -5.41 7.90
N TYR A 101 9.66 -6.14 7.52
CA TYR A 101 9.92 -6.43 6.11
C TYR A 101 8.81 -7.25 5.46
N ASP A 102 8.17 -8.13 6.23
CA ASP A 102 7.12 -9.03 5.74
C ASP A 102 5.84 -8.30 5.32
N THR A 103 5.56 -7.14 5.94
CA THR A 103 4.37 -6.32 5.70
C THR A 103 4.67 -5.02 4.96
N GLY A 104 5.95 -4.72 4.70
CA GLY A 104 6.36 -3.50 4.04
C GLY A 104 6.19 -2.24 4.89
N VAL A 105 6.30 -2.36 6.21
CA VAL A 105 6.02 -1.27 7.16
C VAL A 105 7.26 -0.93 7.99
N PHE A 106 7.43 0.34 8.35
CA PHE A 106 8.44 0.76 9.31
C PHE A 106 7.98 1.96 10.14
N ASP A 107 8.40 2.02 11.39
CA ASP A 107 8.09 3.14 12.29
C ASP A 107 9.22 4.15 12.27
N VAL A 108 8.88 5.41 12.02
CA VAL A 108 9.77 6.56 12.10
C VAL A 108 9.43 7.34 13.35
N ARG A 109 10.44 7.66 14.17
CA ARG A 109 10.34 8.62 15.26
C ARG A 109 10.91 9.96 14.82
N PRO A 110 10.05 10.95 14.56
CA PRO A 110 10.51 12.30 14.27
C PRO A 110 11.23 12.91 15.48
N ARG A 111 12.09 13.89 15.23
CA ARG A 111 12.73 14.67 16.31
C ARG A 111 11.70 15.42 17.16
N THR A 112 10.60 15.82 16.53
CA THR A 112 9.49 16.51 17.16
C THR A 112 8.18 15.84 16.74
N GLY A 113 7.41 15.37 17.71
CA GLY A 113 6.08 14.79 17.46
C GLY A 113 5.96 13.33 17.88
N ARG A 114 4.93 12.68 17.34
CA ARG A 114 4.58 11.29 17.62
C ARG A 114 5.25 10.36 16.62
N MET A 115 5.36 9.10 16.98
CA MET A 115 5.85 8.05 16.09
C MET A 115 4.89 7.90 14.91
N VAL A 116 5.44 7.78 13.69
CA VAL A 116 4.68 7.63 12.45
C VAL A 116 5.01 6.28 11.85
N THR A 117 3.98 5.48 11.62
CA THR A 117 4.08 4.23 10.87
C THR A 117 4.03 4.55 9.37
N VAL A 118 5.06 4.12 8.64
CA VAL A 118 5.20 4.34 7.21
C VAL A 118 5.02 3.01 6.47
N SER A 119 4.08 2.98 5.54
CA SER A 119 3.77 1.79 4.74
C SER A 119 4.26 1.97 3.31
N VAL A 120 5.08 1.03 2.84
CA VAL A 120 5.57 0.97 1.45
C VAL A 120 4.48 0.38 0.58
N PRO A 121 3.90 1.13 -0.38
CA PRO A 121 2.83 0.61 -1.20
C PRO A 121 3.34 -0.47 -2.17
N TYR A 122 2.45 -1.36 -2.61
CA TYR A 122 2.83 -2.49 -3.47
C TYR A 122 3.32 -2.03 -4.86
N ASN A 123 2.89 -0.85 -5.30
CA ASN A 123 3.29 -0.19 -6.54
C ASN A 123 4.48 0.77 -6.34
N ALA A 124 5.15 0.73 -5.17
CA ALA A 124 6.34 1.52 -4.92
C ALA A 124 7.40 1.27 -6.00
N ARG A 125 8.18 2.31 -6.30
CA ARG A 125 9.24 2.21 -7.31
C ARG A 125 10.28 1.19 -6.83
N PRO A 126 10.92 0.43 -7.73
CA PRO A 126 11.95 -0.53 -7.34
C PRO A 126 13.05 0.08 -6.45
N ALA A 127 13.43 1.33 -6.72
CA ALA A 127 14.39 2.07 -5.90
C ALA A 127 13.92 2.27 -4.45
N ASP A 128 12.64 2.60 -4.24
CA ASP A 128 12.07 2.80 -2.91
C ASP A 128 11.94 1.47 -2.15
N VAL A 129 11.59 0.39 -2.87
CA VAL A 129 11.56 -0.97 -2.30
C VAL A 129 12.96 -1.41 -1.87
N ASP A 130 13.98 -1.16 -2.70
CA ASP A 130 15.35 -1.49 -2.35
C ASP A 130 15.90 -0.64 -1.20
N ASN A 131 15.52 0.64 -1.13
CA ASN A 131 15.82 1.51 0.00
C ASN A 131 15.18 0.96 1.28
N PHE A 132 13.90 0.58 1.24
CA PHE A 132 13.21 -0.03 2.37
C PHE A 132 13.90 -1.32 2.85
N ARG A 133 14.29 -2.22 1.93
CA ARG A 133 15.00 -3.47 2.26
C ARG A 133 16.37 -3.25 2.92
N ARG A 134 17.01 -2.11 2.61
CA ARG A 134 18.29 -1.71 3.19
C ARG A 134 18.14 -0.96 4.50
N LEU A 135 16.93 -0.56 4.89
CA LEU A 135 16.69 0.01 6.20
C LEU A 135 17.12 -0.96 7.31
N ARG A 136 17.38 -0.39 8.48
CA ARG A 136 17.88 -0.95 9.72
C ARG A 136 17.35 -0.09 10.86
N ARG A 137 17.26 -0.64 12.06
CA ARG A 137 16.87 0.17 13.21
C ARG A 137 17.98 1.18 13.54
N GLY A 138 17.61 2.44 13.78
CA GLY A 138 18.52 3.48 14.26
C GLY A 138 18.98 4.49 13.21
N ASP A 139 18.87 4.20 11.92
CA ASP A 139 19.32 5.14 10.91
C ASP A 139 18.25 6.18 10.53
N TYR A 140 18.73 7.33 10.06
CA TYR A 140 17.93 8.51 9.80
C TYR A 140 17.34 8.45 8.39
N VAL A 141 16.06 8.75 8.25
CA VAL A 141 15.37 8.77 6.95
C VAL A 141 14.60 10.06 6.78
N ARG A 142 14.47 10.48 5.52
CA ARG A 142 13.52 11.51 5.10
C ARG A 142 12.67 10.95 3.98
N VAL A 143 11.37 10.88 4.22
CA VAL A 143 10.41 10.25 3.32
C VAL A 143 9.30 11.23 2.97
N GLU A 144 8.84 11.12 1.73
CA GLU A 144 7.67 11.83 1.22
C GLU A 144 6.52 10.84 1.11
N GLY A 145 5.32 11.26 1.51
CA GLY A 145 4.13 10.44 1.37
C GLY A 145 2.84 11.18 1.66
N ARG A 146 1.77 10.41 1.84
CA ARG A 146 0.46 10.94 2.21
C ARG A 146 0.00 10.30 3.52
N PHE A 147 -0.41 11.12 4.48
CA PHE A 147 -1.07 10.61 5.67
C PHE A 147 -2.45 10.03 5.33
N THR A 148 -2.65 8.74 5.64
CA THR A 148 -3.97 8.10 5.63
C THR A 148 -4.71 8.37 6.94
N ASN A 149 -3.95 8.61 8.02
CA ASN A 149 -4.41 9.14 9.30
C ASN A 149 -3.20 9.82 10.01
N PRO A 150 -3.37 10.50 11.16
CA PRO A 150 -2.28 11.24 11.80
C PRO A 150 -1.04 10.43 12.18
N ASP A 151 -1.17 9.11 12.34
CA ASP A 151 -0.08 8.23 12.77
C ASP A 151 0.42 7.32 11.63
N ASN A 152 -0.25 7.30 10.47
CA ASN A 152 0.06 6.41 9.35
C ASN A 152 0.26 7.19 8.05
N LEU A 153 1.43 7.01 7.45
CA LEU A 153 1.83 7.62 6.18
C LEU A 153 2.07 6.55 5.13
N GLN A 154 1.41 6.68 3.98
CA GLN A 154 1.72 5.86 2.81
C GLN A 154 2.90 6.49 2.06
N LEU A 155 3.97 5.72 1.89
CA LEU A 155 5.20 6.18 1.23
C LEU A 155 4.94 6.48 -0.25
N GLN A 156 5.45 7.61 -0.72
CA GLN A 156 5.55 7.93 -2.15
C GLN A 156 7.00 7.88 -2.64
N ALA A 157 7.95 8.34 -1.84
CA ALA A 157 9.38 8.31 -2.19
C ALA A 157 10.29 8.43 -0.96
N PHE A 158 11.47 7.81 -1.03
CA PHE A 158 12.58 8.17 -0.16
C PHE A 158 13.29 9.41 -0.70
N LEU A 159 13.24 10.52 0.04
CA LEU A 159 13.94 11.76 -0.31
C LEU A 159 15.42 11.72 0.12
N SER A 160 15.69 11.04 1.23
CA SER A 160 17.05 10.76 1.67
C SER A 160 17.05 9.35 2.27
N PRO A 161 17.32 8.34 1.44
CA PRO A 161 17.73 7.04 1.95
C PRO A 161 19.12 7.19 2.58
N ARG A 162 19.41 6.31 3.53
CA ARG A 162 20.57 6.38 4.42
C ARG A 162 21.89 6.24 3.70
#